data_AF-A0A4Q3UMI3-F1
#
_entry.id   AF-A0A4Q3UMI3-F1
#
_cell.length_a   1.000
_cell.length_b   1.000
_cell.length_c   1.000
_cell.angle_alpha   90.00
_cell.angle_beta   90.00
_cell.angle_gamma   90.00
#
_symmetry.space_group_name_H-M   'P 1'
#
loop_
_entity.id
_entity.type
_entity.pdbx_description
1 polymer ?
#
loop_
_entity_poly.entity_id
_entity_poly.type
_entity_poly.pdbx_seq_one_letter_code
_entity_poly.pdbx_strand_id
1 'polypeptide(L)'
;MLHRTLSKNAQMILTYAQRLQGGGVERAMLRMADGWLRAGRRVTLVLGTREGPLASEIPEGIELRELGSGKHSALFSLADHVRMVRPDVIFC
;
A
#
# COMPACT_ATOMS: atom_id res chain seq x y z
N MET A 1 -18.86 6.59 11.29
CA MET A 1 -18.81 7.73 10.35
C MET A 1 -18.09 7.24 9.10
N LEU A 2 -18.74 7.22 7.93
CA LEU A 2 -18.12 6.78 6.68
C LEU A 2 -17.12 7.84 6.22
N HIS A 3 -15.88 7.44 5.89
CA HIS A 3 -14.90 8.34 5.27
C HIS A 3 -15.45 8.79 3.91
N ARG A 4 -15.37 10.09 3.62
CA ARG A 4 -15.84 10.69 2.36
C ARG A 4 -14.78 11.63 1.83
N THR A 5 -14.31 11.37 0.61
CA THR A 5 -13.40 12.23 -0.12
C THR A 5 -14.19 13.34 -0.81
N LEU A 6 -13.88 14.60 -0.48
CA LEU A 6 -14.51 15.79 -1.11
C LEU A 6 -13.70 16.34 -2.30
N SER A 7 -12.52 15.76 -2.57
CA SER A 7 -11.70 16.09 -3.74
C SER A 7 -12.20 15.39 -4.99
N LYS A 8 -11.97 15.99 -6.17
CA LYS A 8 -12.22 15.35 -7.47
C LYS A 8 -11.38 14.09 -7.70
N ASN A 9 -10.24 13.97 -7.01
CA ASN A 9 -9.31 12.85 -7.13
C ASN A 9 -8.96 12.28 -5.75
N ALA A 10 -8.67 10.98 -5.68
CA ALA A 10 -8.11 10.35 -4.49
C ALA A 10 -6.77 11.01 -4.09
N GLN A 11 -6.68 11.46 -2.84
CA GLN A 11 -5.49 12.08 -2.25
C GLN A 11 -4.71 11.08 -1.40
N MET A 12 -5.38 10.09 -0.83
CA MET A 12 -4.78 9.05 -0.02
C MET A 12 -5.11 7.66 -0.57
N ILE A 13 -4.07 6.90 -0.91
CA ILE A 13 -4.18 5.57 -1.48
C ILE A 13 -3.53 4.57 -0.53
N LEU A 14 -4.26 3.50 -0.23
CA LEU A 14 -3.71 2.34 0.46
C LEU A 14 -3.57 1.20 -0.53
N THR A 15 -2.39 0.60 -0.57
CA THR A 15 -2.14 -0.65 -1.27
C THR A 15 -1.53 -1.67 -0.32
N TYR A 16 -1.56 -2.95 -0.67
CA TYR A 16 -1.10 -4.01 0.21
C TYR A 16 -0.54 -5.20 -0.54
N ALA A 17 0.43 -5.86 0.07
CA ALA A 17 1.00 -7.10 -0.44
C ALA A 17 1.45 -7.99 0.74
N GLN A 18 1.61 -9.28 0.49
CA GLN A 18 2.17 -10.18 1.51
C GLN A 18 3.69 -10.11 1.56
N ARG A 19 4.29 -10.12 0.37
CA ARG A 19 5.75 -10.12 0.13
C ARG A 19 6.00 -9.44 -1.20
N LEU A 20 7.27 -9.13 -1.47
CA LEU A 20 7.72 -8.47 -2.68
C LEU A 20 8.53 -9.44 -3.57
N GLN A 21 7.92 -10.58 -3.91
CA GLN A 21 8.63 -11.72 -4.53
C GLN A 21 8.97 -11.55 -6.02
N GLY A 22 8.69 -10.38 -6.62
CA GLY A 22 9.14 -10.10 -7.98
C GLY A 22 8.16 -10.46 -9.09
N GLY A 23 6.91 -10.82 -8.75
CA GLY A 23 5.85 -11.02 -9.74
C GLY A 23 5.48 -9.73 -10.49
N GLY A 24 4.75 -9.90 -11.60
CA GLY A 24 4.31 -8.77 -12.42
C GLY A 24 3.35 -7.83 -11.68
N VAL A 25 2.56 -8.37 -10.75
CA VAL A 25 1.59 -7.61 -9.95
C VAL A 25 2.31 -6.69 -8.98
N GLU A 26 3.27 -7.22 -8.20
CA GLU A 26 4.01 -6.44 -7.20
C GLU A 26 4.84 -5.35 -7.87
N ARG A 27 5.44 -5.65 -9.03
CA ARG A 27 6.20 -4.65 -9.79
C ARG A 27 5.28 -3.55 -10.36
N ALA A 28 4.11 -3.91 -10.86
CA ALA A 28 3.13 -2.93 -11.31
C ALA A 28 2.63 -2.07 -10.14
N MET A 29 2.34 -2.67 -8.99
CA MET A 29 1.95 -1.99 -7.76
C MET A 29 2.98 -0.94 -7.33
N LEU A 30 4.27 -1.30 -7.26
CA LEU A 30 5.33 -0.35 -6.90
C LEU A 30 5.49 0.79 -7.93
N ARG A 31 5.36 0.50 -9.22
CA ARG A 31 5.36 1.52 -10.28
C ARG A 31 4.19 2.50 -10.16
N MET A 32 2.99 1.98 -9.86
CA MET A 32 1.82 2.82 -9.64
C MET A 32 1.97 3.66 -8.37
N ALA A 33 2.53 3.09 -7.31
CA ALA A 33 2.82 3.81 -6.07
C ALA A 33 3.80 4.98 -6.29
N ASP A 34 4.90 4.77 -7.03
CA ASP A 34 5.81 5.86 -7.42
C ASP A 34 5.09 6.94 -8.23
N GLY A 35 4.27 6.54 -9.22
CA GLY A 35 3.47 7.46 -10.01
C GLY A 35 2.50 8.31 -9.17
N TRP A 36 1.87 7.72 -8.16
CA TRP A 36 0.97 8.43 -7.25
C TRP A 36 1.72 9.41 -6.34
N LEU A 37 2.88 9.02 -5.80
CA LEU A 37 3.73 9.90 -5.01
C LEU A 37 4.17 11.12 -5.81
N ARG A 38 4.63 10.91 -7.06
CA ARG A 38 5.01 11.99 -7.98
C ARG A 38 3.84 12.91 -8.33
N ALA A 39 2.61 12.39 -8.30
CA ALA A 39 1.39 13.18 -8.47
C ALA A 39 0.95 13.91 -7.18
N GLY A 40 1.76 13.92 -6.12
CA GLY A 40 1.49 14.59 -4.86
C GLY A 40 0.51 13.86 -3.93
N ARG A 41 0.26 12.56 -4.19
CA ARG A 41 -0.66 11.75 -3.37
C ARG A 41 0.08 11.12 -2.20
N ARG A 42 -0.64 10.90 -1.11
CA ARG A 42 -0.15 10.09 0.02
C ARG A 42 -0.40 8.62 -0.28
N VAL A 43 0.63 7.80 -0.14
CA VAL A 43 0.56 6.36 -0.39
C VAL A 43 0.98 5.59 0.85
N THR A 44 0.11 4.70 1.32
CA THR A 44 0.42 3.73 2.38
C THR A 44 0.52 2.34 1.79
N LEU A 45 1.61 1.64 2.08
CA LEU A 45 1.78 0.22 1.74
C LEU A 45 1.70 -0.61 3.02
N VAL A 46 0.67 -1.46 3.12
CA VAL A 46 0.59 -2.49 4.17
C VAL A 46 1.25 -3.76 3.66
N LEU A 47 2.35 -4.17 4.29
CA LEU A 47 3.18 -5.26 3.80
C LEU A 47 3.31 -6.37 4.85
N GLY A 48 3.07 -7.62 4.45
CA GLY A 48 3.29 -8.78 5.32
C GLY A 48 4.71 -8.82 5.87
N THR A 49 5.70 -8.99 4.99
CA THR A 49 7.13 -8.85 5.28
C THR A 49 7.86 -8.11 4.16
N ARG A 50 8.87 -7.30 4.52
CA ARG A 50 9.79 -6.67 3.57
C ARG A 50 10.86 -7.65 3.08
N GLU A 51 10.42 -8.74 2.49
CA GLU A 51 11.26 -9.78 1.89
C GLU A 51 11.01 -9.88 0.39
N GLY A 52 12.03 -10.30 -0.34
CA GLY A 52 11.97 -10.62 -1.75
C GLY A 52 12.70 -9.62 -2.65
N PRO A 53 12.82 -9.94 -3.94
CA PRO A 53 13.66 -9.19 -4.89
C PRO A 53 13.26 -7.72 -5.07
N LEU A 54 11.99 -7.35 -4.86
CA LEU A 54 11.56 -5.95 -5.03
C LEU A 54 11.59 -5.13 -3.72
N ALA A 55 12.12 -5.68 -2.62
CA ALA A 55 12.18 -4.95 -1.34
C ALA A 55 12.95 -3.63 -1.44
N SER A 56 14.00 -3.58 -2.27
CA SER A 56 14.76 -2.36 -2.56
C SER A 56 14.09 -1.44 -3.58
N GLU A 57 13.03 -1.89 -4.25
CA GLU A 57 12.26 -1.10 -5.23
C GLU A 57 11.10 -0.34 -4.57
N ILE A 58 10.94 -0.41 -3.24
CA ILE A 58 9.95 0.40 -2.52
C ILE A 58 10.27 1.89 -2.72
N PRO A 59 9.38 2.67 -3.34
CA PRO A 59 9.61 4.09 -3.56
C PRO A 59 9.83 4.87 -2.25
N GLU A 60 10.75 5.83 -2.30
CA GLU A 60 10.92 6.79 -1.22
C GLU A 60 9.64 7.62 -1.02
N GLY A 61 9.25 7.84 0.23
CA GLY A 61 8.03 8.58 0.57
C GLY A 61 6.77 7.72 0.77
N ILE A 62 6.83 6.41 0.51
CA ILE A 62 5.77 5.48 0.95
C ILE A 62 5.70 5.46 2.49
N GLU A 63 4.48 5.58 3.05
CA GLU A 63 4.22 5.23 4.44
C GLU A 63 4.10 3.70 4.54
N LEU A 64 5.17 3.03 4.97
CA LEU A 64 5.18 1.57 5.09
C LEU A 64 4.63 1.12 6.45
N ARG A 65 3.75 0.12 6.43
CA ARG A 65 3.24 -0.57 7.63
C ARG A 65 3.48 -2.07 7.50
N GLU A 66 4.50 -2.56 8.19
CA GLU A 66 4.85 -3.99 8.19
C GLU A 66 4.05 -4.76 9.24
N LEU A 67 3.57 -5.94 8.86
CA LEU A 67 2.78 -6.85 9.70
C LEU A 67 3.64 -7.90 10.39
N GLY A 68 4.91 -8.05 9.99
CA GLY A 68 5.85 -9.01 10.55
C GLY A 68 5.60 -10.47 10.14
N SER A 69 4.74 -10.73 9.17
CA SER A 69 4.47 -12.08 8.68
C SER A 69 4.05 -12.12 7.21
N GLY A 70 4.76 -12.92 6.41
CA GLY A 70 4.44 -13.16 5.00
C GLY A 70 3.39 -14.26 4.78
N LYS A 71 2.58 -14.57 5.80
CA LYS A 71 1.42 -15.48 5.71
C LYS A 71 0.21 -14.69 5.23
N HIS A 72 -0.67 -15.34 4.46
CA HIS A 72 -1.94 -14.73 4.02
C HIS A 72 -2.78 -14.17 5.20
N SER A 73 -2.80 -14.89 6.32
CA SER A 73 -3.57 -14.49 7.51
C SER A 73 -3.10 -13.18 8.14
N ALA A 74 -1.86 -12.73 7.88
CA ALA A 74 -1.39 -11.43 8.35
C ALA A 74 -2.26 -10.30 7.79
N LEU A 75 -2.68 -10.40 6.53
CA LEU A 75 -3.53 -9.41 5.87
C LEU A 75 -4.94 -9.32 6.45
N PHE A 76 -5.36 -10.19 7.37
CA PHE A 76 -6.66 -10.06 8.02
C PHE A 76 -6.75 -8.79 8.89
N SER A 77 -5.62 -8.23 9.34
CA SER A 77 -5.58 -6.93 10.01
C SER A 77 -5.74 -5.73 9.05
N LEU A 78 -5.80 -5.95 7.72
CA LEU A 78 -5.91 -4.89 6.73
C LEU A 78 -7.10 -3.97 7.00
N ALA A 79 -8.21 -4.51 7.47
CA ALA A 79 -9.39 -3.73 7.82
C ALA A 79 -9.08 -2.67 8.91
N ASP A 80 -8.22 -2.99 9.88
CA ASP A 80 -7.81 -2.05 10.92
C ASP A 80 -6.89 -0.98 10.38
N HIS A 81 -5.96 -1.36 9.48
CA HIS A 81 -5.13 -0.39 8.77
C HIS A 81 -5.97 0.57 7.91
N VAL A 82 -6.98 0.07 7.20
CA VAL A 82 -7.91 0.90 6.44
C VAL A 82 -8.68 1.86 7.35
N ARG A 83 -9.14 1.42 8.53
CA ARG A 83 -9.84 2.28 9.49
C ARG A 83 -8.94 3.36 10.08
N MET A 84 -7.67 3.04 10.33
CA MET A 84 -6.67 3.97 10.86
C MET A 84 -6.22 5.00 9.81
N VAL A 85 -5.90 4.53 8.60
CA VAL A 85 -5.39 5.37 7.51
C VAL A 85 -6.51 6.20 6.91
N ARG A 86 -7.73 5.65 6.80
CA ARG A 86 -8.88 6.23 6.10
C ARG A 86 -8.51 6.64 4.66
N PRO A 87 -8.05 5.70 3.83
CA PRO A 87 -7.71 6.01 2.45
C PRO A 87 -8.97 6.34 1.66
N ASP A 88 -8.81 7.16 0.62
CA ASP A 88 -9.86 7.43 -0.36
C ASP A 88 -10.09 6.20 -1.25
N VAL A 89 -9.02 5.45 -1.53
CA VAL A 89 -9.03 4.25 -2.37
C VAL A 89 -8.14 3.17 -1.77
N ILE A 90 -8.62 1.93 -1.80
CA ILE A 90 -7.81 0.73 -1.63
C ILE A 90 -7.52 0.17 -3.03
N PHE A 91 -6.26 -0.06 -3.34
CA PHE A 91 -5.83 -0.60 -4.63
C PHE A 91 -5.02 -1.89 -4.42
N CYS A 92 -5.44 -3.00 -5.04
CA CYS A 92 -4.78 -4.32 -4.96
C CYS A 92 -4.29 -4.78 -6.33
#